data_AF-A0A380TI31-F1
#
_entry.id   AF-A0A380TI31-F1
#
_cell.length_a   1.000
_cell.length_b   1.000
_cell.length_c   1.000
_cell.angle_alpha   90.00
_cell.angle_beta   90.00
_cell.angle_gamma   90.00
#
_symmetry.space_group_name_H-M   'P 1'
#
loop_
_entity.id
_entity.type
_entity.pdbx_description
1 polymer ?
#
loop_
_entity_poly.entity_id
_entity_poly.type
_entity_poly.pdbx_seq_one_letter_code
_entity_poly.pdbx_strand_id
1 'polypeptide(L)'
;MAQEIERKFLVKEELWRPQDGGQTIRQGYLVSSAALSVRVRRYGAQAFLTIKGPKKGMVRDEYEYPIAPADADELLDTLCIQPVIEKTRYASMFAGREWVVDVFAGVNAGLVLAEVELESEDAELVLPDWAGLEVTDDVRYLNANLALKPFSRW
;
A
#
# COMPACT_ATOMS: atom_id res chain seq x y z
N MET A 1 -9.50 18.20 -7.07
CA MET A 1 -9.14 16.77 -6.93
C MET A 1 -9.41 16.40 -5.50
N ALA A 2 -10.15 15.32 -5.27
CA ALA A 2 -10.52 14.90 -3.92
C ALA A 2 -9.26 14.54 -3.11
N GLN A 3 -9.24 14.90 -1.83
CA GLN A 3 -8.23 14.43 -0.90
C GLN A 3 -8.60 12.98 -0.55
N GLU A 4 -7.68 12.03 -0.76
CA GLU A 4 -7.82 10.67 -0.22
C GLU A 4 -7.47 10.75 1.27
N ILE A 5 -8.46 10.48 2.13
CA ILE A 5 -8.29 10.41 3.58
C ILE A 5 -8.34 8.93 3.96
N GLU A 6 -7.23 8.37 4.43
CA GLU A 6 -7.12 6.96 4.77
C GLU A 6 -6.74 6.77 6.24
N ARG A 7 -7.29 5.74 6.88
CA ARG A 7 -6.83 5.26 8.19
C ARG A 7 -6.25 3.86 8.06
N LYS A 8 -5.20 3.57 8.84
CA LYS A 8 -4.43 2.34 8.76
C LYS A 8 -4.33 1.64 10.10
N PHE A 9 -4.51 0.32 10.09
CA PHE A 9 -4.53 -0.50 11.29
C PHE A 9 -3.64 -1.74 11.13
N LEU A 10 -2.98 -2.16 12.21
CA LEU A 10 -2.48 -3.52 12.32
C LEU A 10 -3.67 -4.49 12.39
N VAL A 11 -3.54 -5.67 11.78
CA VAL A 11 -4.57 -6.71 11.83
C VAL A 11 -4.25 -7.74 12.90
N LYS A 12 -5.25 -8.09 13.71
CA LYS A 12 -5.20 -9.23 14.62
C LYS A 12 -5.43 -10.52 13.82
N GLU A 13 -4.36 -11.18 13.43
CA GLU A 13 -4.41 -12.36 12.56
C GLU A 13 -5.24 -13.52 13.14
N GLU A 14 -5.41 -13.59 14.46
CA GLU A 14 -6.26 -14.59 15.10
C GLU A 14 -7.76 -14.37 14.85
N LEU A 15 -8.18 -13.13 14.57
CA LEU A 15 -9.58 -12.74 14.32
C LEU A 15 -9.89 -12.48 12.84
N TRP A 16 -8.88 -12.42 11.98
CA TRP A 16 -9.04 -12.20 10.55
C TRP A 16 -8.64 -13.44 9.75
N ARG A 17 -9.31 -13.65 8.62
CA ARG A 17 -8.97 -14.70 7.64
C ARG A 17 -8.96 -14.11 6.25
N PRO A 18 -7.99 -14.49 5.39
CA PRO A 18 -8.02 -14.16 3.98
C PRO A 18 -9.35 -14.58 3.35
N GLN A 19 -9.96 -13.68 2.59
CA GLN A 19 -11.11 -14.02 1.76
C GLN A 19 -10.64 -14.49 0.37
N ASP A 20 -11.55 -15.07 -0.41
CA ASP A 20 -11.27 -15.40 -1.79
C ASP A 20 -10.99 -14.15 -2.63
N GLY A 21 -10.22 -14.30 -3.71
CA GLY A 21 -9.99 -13.22 -4.68
C GLY A 21 -8.85 -12.25 -4.36
N GLY A 22 -7.97 -12.60 -3.42
CA GLY A 22 -6.75 -11.82 -3.13
C GLY A 22 -5.90 -11.55 -4.37
N GLN A 23 -5.40 -10.32 -4.50
CA GLN A 23 -4.57 -9.86 -5.62
C GLN A 23 -3.12 -9.77 -5.19
N THR A 24 -2.23 -10.49 -5.89
CA THR A 24 -0.80 -10.40 -5.66
C THR A 24 -0.26 -9.08 -6.20
N ILE A 25 0.51 -8.39 -5.39
CA ILE A 25 1.12 -7.10 -5.73
C ILE A 25 2.63 -7.20 -5.52
N ARG A 26 3.38 -6.82 -6.56
CA ARG A 26 4.80 -6.48 -6.45
C ARG A 26 4.95 -5.00 -6.80
N GLN A 27 5.65 -4.25 -5.97
CA GLN A 27 5.89 -2.83 -6.24
C GLN A 27 7.29 -2.40 -5.80
N GLY A 28 7.87 -1.48 -6.56
CA GLY A 28 9.21 -0.96 -6.35
C GLY A 28 9.29 0.49 -6.78
N TYR A 29 10.36 1.16 -6.37
CA TYR A 29 10.58 2.57 -6.66
C TYR A 29 11.81 2.72 -7.54
N LEU A 30 11.66 3.33 -8.70
CA LEU A 30 12.81 3.81 -9.50
C LEU A 30 13.43 5.03 -8.83
N VAL A 31 12.58 5.89 -8.25
CA VAL A 31 12.97 7.06 -7.46
C VAL A 31 12.07 7.15 -6.23
N SER A 32 12.66 7.38 -5.06
CA SER A 32 11.94 7.66 -3.82
C SER A 32 12.60 8.83 -3.09
N SER A 33 12.07 10.03 -3.28
CA SER A 33 12.58 11.26 -2.65
C SER A 33 11.44 12.22 -2.31
N ALA A 34 11.72 13.25 -1.52
CA ALA A 34 10.73 14.29 -1.18
C ALA A 34 10.30 15.13 -2.41
N ALA A 35 11.16 15.25 -3.42
CA ALA A 35 10.89 16.04 -4.62
C ALA A 35 10.15 15.26 -5.70
N LEU A 36 10.38 13.94 -5.78
CA LEU A 36 9.83 13.08 -6.82
C LEU A 36 9.82 11.62 -6.35
N SER A 37 8.71 10.92 -6.61
CA SER A 37 8.62 9.48 -6.48
C SER A 37 8.11 8.87 -7.79
N VAL A 38 8.82 7.86 -8.28
CA VAL A 38 8.43 7.07 -9.45
C VAL A 38 8.31 5.62 -9.01
N ARG A 39 7.10 5.08 -9.04
CA ARG A 39 6.77 3.73 -8.57
C ARG A 39 6.33 2.85 -9.72
N VAL A 40 6.90 1.65 -9.80
CA VAL A 40 6.42 0.57 -10.66
C VAL A 40 5.58 -0.38 -9.80
N ARG A 41 4.40 -0.78 -10.27
CA ARG A 41 3.51 -1.72 -9.57
C ARG A 41 2.97 -2.76 -10.54
N ARG A 42 3.20 -4.04 -10.25
CA ARG A 42 2.41 -5.17 -10.75
C ARG A 42 1.26 -5.44 -9.80
N TYR A 43 0.04 -5.49 -10.32
CA TYR A 43 -1.19 -5.75 -9.60
C TYR A 43 -1.95 -6.87 -10.33
N GLY A 44 -1.81 -8.11 -9.86
CA GLY A 44 -2.31 -9.28 -10.57
C GLY A 44 -1.80 -9.30 -12.02
N ALA A 45 -2.72 -9.28 -12.99
CA ALA A 45 -2.39 -9.23 -14.42
C ALA A 45 -2.01 -7.83 -14.93
N GLN A 46 -2.30 -6.75 -14.19
CA GLN A 46 -2.13 -5.35 -14.63
C GLN A 46 -0.85 -4.71 -14.09
N ALA A 47 -0.33 -3.70 -14.80
CA ALA A 47 0.87 -2.99 -14.38
C ALA A 47 0.73 -1.49 -14.55
N PHE A 48 1.36 -0.74 -13.65
CA PHE A 48 1.29 0.72 -13.64
C PHE A 48 2.64 1.34 -13.30
N LEU A 49 2.91 2.47 -13.96
CA LEU A 49 3.95 3.42 -13.57
C LEU A 49 3.25 4.64 -12.96
N THR A 50 3.53 4.93 -11.68
CA THR A 50 2.99 6.10 -11.00
C THR A 50 4.10 7.11 -10.76
N ILE A 51 3.88 8.38 -11.15
CA ILE A 51 4.78 9.50 -10.92
C ILE A 51 4.09 10.47 -9.96
N LYS A 52 4.73 10.74 -8.83
CA LYS A 52 4.23 11.62 -7.76
C LYS A 52 5.22 12.77 -7.56
N GLY A 53 4.74 14.00 -7.73
CA GLY A 53 5.50 15.21 -7.47
C GLY A 53 5.65 15.52 -5.97
N PRO A 54 6.26 16.67 -5.63
CA PRO A 54 6.41 17.09 -4.24
C PRO A 54 5.05 17.41 -3.62
N LYS A 55 4.92 17.18 -2.31
CA LYS A 55 3.74 17.63 -1.56
C LYS A 55 3.70 19.16 -1.50
N LYS A 56 2.52 19.74 -1.72
CA LYS A 56 2.19 21.16 -1.50
C LYS A 56 1.08 21.19 -0.43
N GLY A 57 1.46 21.26 0.85
CA GLY A 57 0.53 21.02 1.96
C GLY A 57 0.09 19.56 1.98
N MET A 58 -1.23 19.32 1.93
CA MET A 58 -1.82 17.98 1.94
C MET A 58 -2.00 17.35 0.54
N VAL A 59 -1.76 18.10 -0.53
CA VAL A 59 -1.95 17.63 -1.91
C VAL A 59 -0.61 17.38 -2.62
N ARG A 60 -0.61 16.52 -3.63
CA ARG A 60 0.53 16.34 -4.56
C ARG A 60 0.02 16.07 -5.96
N ASP A 61 0.79 16.48 -6.96
CA ASP A 61 0.55 16.12 -8.35
C ASP A 61 0.85 14.62 -8.53
N GLU A 62 -0.06 13.87 -9.13
CA GLU A 62 0.05 12.42 -9.31
C GLU A 62 -0.43 12.02 -10.71
N TYR A 63 0.39 11.23 -11.40
CA TYR A 63 0.10 10.69 -12.72
C TYR A 63 0.28 9.18 -12.68
N GLU A 64 -0.69 8.44 -13.20
CA GLU A 64 -0.62 6.98 -13.29
C GLU A 64 -0.84 6.54 -14.73
N TYR A 65 0.06 5.69 -15.23
CA TYR A 65 0.04 5.18 -16.59
C TYR A 65 0.02 3.65 -16.56
N PRO A 66 -0.87 2.98 -17.32
CA PRO A 66 -0.74 1.55 -17.55
C PRO A 66 0.54 1.27 -18.36
N ILE A 67 1.25 0.21 -18.01
CA ILE A 67 2.42 -0.28 -18.75
C ILE A 67 2.28 -1.78 -19.03
N ALA A 68 3.12 -2.34 -19.91
CA ALA A 68 3.08 -3.76 -20.17
C ALA A 68 3.51 -4.55 -18.91
N PRO A 69 2.85 -5.68 -18.59
CA PRO A 69 3.26 -6.59 -17.53
C PRO A 69 4.74 -6.96 -17.53
N ALA A 70 5.26 -7.35 -18.69
CA ALA A 70 6.65 -7.77 -18.85
C ALA A 70 7.63 -6.64 -18.52
N ASP A 71 7.36 -5.42 -19.01
CA ASP A 71 8.18 -4.25 -18.71
C ASP A 71 8.21 -3.96 -17.22
N ALA A 72 7.06 -4.07 -16.53
CA ALA A 72 7.00 -3.86 -15.10
C ALA A 72 7.79 -4.92 -14.32
N ASP A 73 7.72 -6.19 -14.71
CA ASP A 73 8.51 -7.26 -14.09
C ASP A 73 10.02 -7.00 -14.27
N GLU A 74 10.45 -6.65 -15.50
CA GLU A 74 11.85 -6.29 -15.78
C GLU A 74 12.31 -5.09 -14.93
N LEU A 75 11.53 -4.02 -14.88
CA LEU A 75 11.85 -2.81 -14.12
C LEU A 75 11.93 -3.10 -12.61
N LEU A 76 11.04 -3.93 -12.07
CA LEU A 76 11.04 -4.34 -10.66
C LEU A 76 12.29 -5.14 -10.29
N ASP A 77 12.72 -6.03 -11.19
CA ASP A 77 13.83 -6.94 -10.92
C ASP A 77 15.21 -6.30 -11.18
N THR A 78 15.29 -5.30 -12.06
CA THR A 78 16.59 -4.76 -12.52
C THR A 78 16.87 -3.31 -12.15
N LEU A 79 15.85 -2.44 -12.12
CA LEU A 79 16.06 -0.98 -11.97
C LEU A 79 15.48 -0.40 -10.69
N CYS A 80 14.48 -1.04 -10.10
CA CYS A 80 13.90 -0.56 -8.84
C CYS A 80 14.89 -0.70 -7.68
N ILE A 81 14.81 0.26 -6.76
CA ILE A 81 15.49 0.20 -5.45
C ILE A 81 15.05 -1.07 -4.74
N GLN A 82 16.03 -1.87 -4.31
CA GLN A 82 15.80 -3.13 -3.62
C GLN A 82 15.82 -2.94 -2.09
N PRO A 83 15.06 -3.77 -1.35
CA PRO A 83 14.13 -4.79 -1.83
C PRO A 83 12.81 -4.19 -2.36
N VAL A 84 12.18 -4.86 -3.32
CA VAL A 84 10.79 -4.57 -3.70
C VAL A 84 9.80 -5.01 -2.62
N ILE A 85 8.62 -4.42 -2.62
CA ILE A 85 7.51 -4.79 -1.73
C ILE A 85 6.64 -5.82 -2.42
N GLU A 86 6.38 -6.91 -1.70
CA GLU A 86 5.52 -8.00 -2.14
C GLU A 86 4.42 -8.20 -1.11
N LYS A 87 3.18 -8.32 -1.57
CA LYS A 87 2.01 -8.52 -0.70
C LYS A 87 0.85 -9.14 -1.47
N THR A 88 -0.09 -9.73 -0.74
CA THR A 88 -1.41 -10.08 -1.28
C THR A 88 -2.45 -9.16 -0.67
N ARG A 89 -3.21 -8.48 -1.51
CA ARG A 89 -4.25 -7.53 -1.13
C ARG A 89 -5.62 -8.16 -1.22
N TYR A 90 -6.39 -8.09 -0.14
CA TYR A 90 -7.76 -8.55 -0.05
C TYR A 90 -8.68 -7.36 0.17
N ALA A 91 -9.81 -7.33 -0.55
CA ALA A 91 -10.87 -6.37 -0.30
C ALA A 91 -11.96 -7.04 0.56
N SER A 92 -12.49 -6.32 1.54
CA SER A 92 -13.57 -6.80 2.42
C SER A 92 -14.53 -5.66 2.71
N MET A 93 -15.82 -5.90 2.54
CA MET A 93 -16.84 -4.96 2.98
C MET A 93 -17.12 -5.12 4.46
N PHE A 94 -17.08 -4.02 5.22
CA PHE A 94 -17.49 -4.00 6.62
C PHE A 94 -18.16 -2.67 6.95
N ALA A 95 -19.34 -2.74 7.60
CA ALA A 95 -20.14 -1.57 7.99
C ALA A 95 -20.34 -0.55 6.84
N GLY A 96 -20.53 -1.05 5.60
CA GLY A 96 -20.77 -0.20 4.42
C GLY A 96 -19.52 0.44 3.81
N ARG A 97 -18.31 0.13 4.32
CA ARG A 97 -17.04 0.62 3.77
C ARG A 97 -16.20 -0.53 3.22
N GLU A 98 -15.45 -0.25 2.17
CA GLU A 98 -14.44 -1.16 1.65
C GLU A 98 -13.17 -1.04 2.51
N TRP A 99 -12.75 -2.17 3.05
CA TRP A 99 -11.48 -2.31 3.74
C TRP A 99 -10.52 -3.09 2.86
N VAL A 100 -9.29 -2.62 2.82
CA VAL A 100 -8.22 -3.22 2.06
C VAL A 100 -7.21 -3.81 3.04
N VAL A 101 -7.09 -5.14 3.05
CA VAL A 101 -6.16 -5.86 3.92
C VAL A 101 -4.99 -6.39 3.10
N ASP A 102 -3.80 -5.90 3.42
CA ASP A 102 -2.53 -6.29 2.82
C ASP A 102 -1.78 -7.27 3.72
N VAL A 103 -1.55 -8.48 3.22
CA VAL A 103 -0.68 -9.48 3.82
C VAL A 103 0.68 -9.40 3.15
N PHE A 104 1.68 -8.85 3.83
CA PHE A 104 3.01 -8.66 3.27
C PHE A 104 3.81 -9.97 3.21
N ALA A 105 4.69 -10.07 2.22
CA ALA A 105 5.55 -11.21 1.96
C ALA A 105 7.03 -10.79 1.88
N GLY A 106 7.91 -11.76 1.61
CA GLY A 106 9.35 -11.53 1.47
C GLY A 106 9.97 -10.93 2.72
N VAL A 107 10.76 -9.87 2.55
CA VAL A 107 11.44 -9.16 3.66
C VAL A 107 10.48 -8.44 4.62
N ASN A 108 9.21 -8.32 4.24
CA ASN A 108 8.15 -7.72 5.04
C ASN A 108 7.15 -8.77 5.57
N ALA A 109 7.44 -10.06 5.43
CA ALA A 109 6.58 -11.14 5.94
C ALA A 109 6.31 -11.02 7.45
N GLY A 110 5.08 -11.35 7.84
CA GLY A 110 4.60 -11.20 9.22
C GLY A 110 3.94 -9.84 9.52
N LEU A 111 3.95 -8.91 8.56
CA LEU A 111 3.18 -7.68 8.64
C LEU A 111 1.84 -7.84 7.91
N VAL A 112 0.73 -7.56 8.61
CA VAL A 112 -0.60 -7.45 8.04
C VAL A 112 -1.19 -6.08 8.38
N LEU A 113 -1.57 -5.33 7.34
CA LEU A 113 -2.14 -3.99 7.47
C LEU A 113 -3.52 -3.94 6.85
N ALA A 114 -4.42 -3.19 7.47
CA ALA A 114 -5.69 -2.84 6.90
C ALA A 114 -5.78 -1.32 6.70
N GLU A 115 -6.28 -0.92 5.54
CA GLU A 115 -6.53 0.47 5.16
C GLU A 115 -8.03 0.63 4.86
N VAL A 116 -8.61 1.77 5.24
CA VAL A 116 -9.98 2.16 4.89
C VAL A 116 -9.99 3.63 4.48
N GLU A 117 -10.64 3.92 3.37
CA GLU A 117 -10.82 5.28 2.87
C GLU A 117 -12.05 5.94 3.51
N LEU A 118 -11.92 7.22 3.83
CA LEU A 118 -12.92 8.07 4.47
C LEU A 118 -13.24 9.28 3.59
N GLU A 119 -14.47 9.75 3.71
CA GLU A 119 -14.95 10.94 3.00
C GLU A 119 -14.46 12.25 3.65
N SER A 120 -14.12 12.20 4.94
CA SER A 120 -13.61 13.34 5.73
C SER A 120 -12.81 12.84 6.95
N GLU A 121 -12.03 13.73 7.56
CA GLU A 121 -11.24 13.42 8.77
C GLU A 121 -12.14 13.12 9.98
N ASP A 122 -13.30 13.77 10.06
CA ASP A 122 -14.29 13.60 11.15
C ASP A 122 -15.28 12.46 10.91
N ALA A 123 -15.11 11.68 9.84
CA ALA A 123 -16.04 10.60 9.52
C ALA A 123 -16.03 9.52 10.60
N GLU A 124 -17.21 9.19 11.14
CA GLU A 124 -17.35 8.07 12.06
C GLU A 124 -16.95 6.76 11.36
N LEU A 125 -16.12 5.97 12.05
CA LEU A 125 -15.62 4.69 11.57
C LEU A 125 -15.92 3.60 12.59
N VAL A 126 -16.77 2.65 12.18
CA VAL A 126 -16.99 1.41 12.93
C VAL A 126 -15.86 0.45 12.61
N LEU A 127 -15.12 0.03 13.64
CA LEU A 127 -13.97 -0.87 13.48
C LEU A 127 -14.43 -2.34 13.49
N PRO A 128 -13.94 -3.17 12.55
CA PRO A 128 -13.96 -4.61 12.70
C PRO A 128 -13.24 -5.07 13.97
N ASP A 129 -13.62 -6.21 14.51
CA ASP A 129 -12.97 -6.81 15.70
C ASP A 129 -11.49 -7.12 15.49
N TRP A 130 -11.13 -7.49 14.26
CA TRP A 130 -9.77 -7.74 13.82
C TRP A 130 -8.93 -6.48 13.59
N ALA A 131 -9.53 -5.29 13.51
CA ALA A 131 -8.77 -4.05 13.44
C ALA A 131 -8.10 -3.81 14.81
N GLY A 132 -6.77 -3.76 14.79
CA GLY A 132 -5.92 -3.61 15.97
C GLY A 132 -5.48 -2.17 16.18
N LEU A 133 -4.19 -2.01 16.47
CA LEU A 133 -3.60 -0.69 16.70
C LEU A 133 -3.67 0.16 15.42
N GLU A 134 -4.18 1.37 15.56
CA GLU A 134 -4.10 2.36 14.49
C GLU A 134 -2.66 2.87 14.34
N VAL A 135 -2.16 2.86 13.10
CA VAL A 135 -0.80 3.25 12.72
C VAL A 135 -0.81 4.26 11.58
N THR A 136 -1.91 5.01 11.41
CA THR A 136 -2.11 6.02 10.36
C THR A 136 -0.96 7.04 10.30
N ASP A 137 -0.55 7.56 11.46
CA ASP A 137 0.52 8.57 11.56
C ASP A 137 1.93 7.99 11.67
N ASP A 138 2.06 6.67 11.80
CA ASP A 138 3.36 6.02 11.92
C ASP A 138 3.97 5.80 10.54
N VAL A 139 4.89 6.71 10.20
CA VAL A 139 5.58 6.72 8.91
C VAL A 139 6.31 5.41 8.60
N ARG A 140 6.64 4.57 9.60
CA ARG A 140 7.30 3.27 9.36
C ARG A 140 6.43 2.36 8.49
N TYR A 141 5.11 2.44 8.59
CA TYR A 141 4.15 1.62 7.85
C TYR A 141 3.79 2.19 6.46
N LEU A 142 4.49 3.22 5.98
CA LEU A 142 4.36 3.67 4.60
C LEU A 142 5.11 2.72 3.67
N ASN A 143 4.51 2.37 2.52
CA ASN A 143 5.17 1.50 1.53
C ASN A 143 6.56 2.04 1.14
N ALA A 144 6.73 3.34 0.93
CA ALA A 144 8.06 3.90 0.61
C ALA A 144 9.09 3.62 1.72
N ASN A 145 8.68 3.65 2.98
CA ASN A 145 9.56 3.38 4.11
C ASN A 145 9.78 1.89 4.36
N LEU A 146 8.78 1.04 4.12
CA LEU A 146 8.93 -0.43 4.13
C LEU A 146 9.91 -0.92 3.05
N ALA A 147 10.00 -0.22 1.91
CA ALA A 147 11.00 -0.54 0.88
C ALA A 147 12.43 -0.18 1.34
N LEU A 148 12.60 0.91 2.12
CA LEU A 148 13.91 1.37 2.59
C LEU A 148 14.38 0.65 3.88
N LYS A 149 13.47 0.48 4.85
CA LYS A 149 13.69 -0.24 6.11
C LYS A 149 12.58 -1.29 6.25
N PRO A 150 12.79 -2.51 5.72
CA PRO A 150 11.82 -3.60 5.79
C PRO A 150 11.46 -3.99 7.23
N PHE A 151 10.26 -4.53 7.42
CA PHE A 151 9.70 -4.98 8.70
C PHE A 151 10.64 -5.92 9.46
N SER A 152 11.30 -6.84 8.74
CA SER A 152 12.31 -7.76 9.31
C SER A 152 13.52 -7.07 9.96
N ARG A 153 13.70 -5.76 9.76
CA ARG A 153 14.84 -4.97 10.27
C ARG A 153 14.41 -3.85 11.23
N TRP A 154 13.18 -3.90 11.75
CA TRP A 154 12.65 -2.82 12.57
C TRP A 154 13.32 -2.69 13.92
#